data_AF-A0A1M7KDK8-F1
#
_entry.id   AF-A0A1M7KDK8-F1
#
_cell.length_a   1.000
_cell.length_b   1.000
_cell.length_c   1.000
_cell.angle_alpha   90.00
_cell.angle_beta   90.00
_cell.angle_gamma   90.00
#
_symmetry.space_group_name_H-M   'P 1'
#
loop_
_entity.id
_entity.type
_entity.pdbx_description
1 polymer ?
#
loop_
_entity_poly.entity_id
_entity_poly.type
_entity_poly.pdbx_seq_one_letter_code
_entity_poly.pdbx_strand_id
1 'polypeptide(L)'
;MKTSMKFLSFLILVLLSEMSYSQTTNTVVIAKIEVEQSEQNIKITGTAENLSDIVQSLSYKLSVIKKNKSNNNLSNNIQEGLFSLNPSENKNLSTSTVNLGTEDEVIVLLLFYNENKQLIGKDRVVLGDEKKKIK
;
A
#
# COMPACT_ATOMS: atom_id res chain seq x y z
N MET A 1 37.02 -18.05 -35.52
CA MET A 1 36.74 -16.67 -35.05
C MET A 1 35.25 -16.35 -34.91
N LYS A 2 34.37 -16.71 -35.86
CA LYS A 2 32.92 -16.41 -35.74
C LYS A 2 32.20 -17.22 -34.63
N THR A 3 32.60 -18.48 -34.40
CA THR A 3 31.98 -19.35 -33.38
C THR A 3 32.35 -18.94 -31.95
N SER A 4 33.60 -18.52 -31.73
CA SER A 4 34.06 -18.00 -30.43
C SER A 4 33.40 -16.66 -30.08
N MET A 5 33.11 -15.82 -31.09
CA MET A 5 32.41 -14.55 -30.89
C MET A 5 30.92 -14.74 -30.55
N LYS A 6 30.27 -15.79 -31.09
CA LYS A 6 28.92 -16.19 -30.69
C LYS A 6 28.87 -16.73 -29.26
N PHE A 7 29.89 -17.49 -28.85
CA PHE A 7 29.99 -18.00 -27.48
C PHE A 7 30.20 -16.86 -26.46
N LEU A 8 31.05 -15.88 -26.79
CA LEU A 8 31.27 -14.70 -25.96
C LEU A 8 30.00 -13.84 -25.85
N SER A 9 29.28 -13.66 -26.96
CA SER A 9 27.99 -12.95 -26.97
C SER A 9 26.93 -13.66 -26.12
N PHE A 10 26.91 -15.00 -26.12
CA PHE A 10 26.00 -15.79 -25.30
C PHE A 10 26.35 -15.65 -23.81
N LEU A 11 27.64 -15.69 -23.47
CA LEU A 11 28.12 -15.51 -22.09
C LEU A 11 27.75 -14.12 -21.53
N ILE A 12 27.88 -13.07 -22.34
CA ILE A 12 27.49 -11.71 -21.95
C ILE A 12 25.97 -11.59 -21.68
N LEU A 13 25.14 -12.33 -22.43
CA LEU A 13 23.69 -12.30 -22.23
C LEU A 13 23.28 -12.97 -20.90
N VAL A 14 23.98 -14.04 -20.51
CA VAL A 14 23.74 -14.77 -19.26
C VAL A 14 24.17 -13.95 -18.04
N LEU A 15 25.21 -13.13 -18.15
CA LEU A 15 25.68 -12.28 -17.04
C LEU A 15 24.78 -11.06 -16.74
N LEU A 16 23.83 -10.74 -17.62
CA LEU A 16 22.90 -9.61 -17.44
C LEU A 16 21.59 -10.00 -16.74
N SER A 17 21.33 -11.28 -16.47
CA SER A 17 20.04 -11.73 -15.90
C SER A 17 19.92 -11.56 -14.38
N GLU A 18 20.99 -11.19 -13.66
CA GLU A 18 20.98 -11.19 -12.18
C GLU A 18 20.51 -9.87 -11.52
N MET A 19 20.10 -8.86 -12.30
CA MET A 19 19.65 -7.58 -11.74
C MET A 19 18.14 -7.53 -11.51
N SER A 20 17.60 -8.44 -10.69
CA SER A 20 16.21 -8.36 -10.24
C SER A 20 16.16 -8.23 -8.72
N TYR A 21 16.05 -6.99 -8.23
CA TYR A 21 15.76 -6.72 -6.82
C TYR A 21 14.25 -6.71 -6.59
N SER A 22 13.74 -7.64 -5.78
CA SER A 22 12.37 -7.55 -5.27
C SER A 22 12.29 -6.44 -4.22
N GLN A 23 11.36 -5.51 -4.37
CA GLN A 23 11.08 -4.48 -3.36
C GLN A 23 10.13 -5.07 -2.31
N THR A 24 10.68 -5.45 -1.16
CA THR A 24 9.88 -5.90 0.00
C THR A 24 9.37 -4.68 0.77
N THR A 25 8.06 -4.53 0.88
CA THR A 25 7.39 -3.52 1.73
C THR A 25 7.03 -4.10 3.10
N ASN A 26 6.77 -3.25 4.09
CA ASN A 26 6.40 -3.60 5.46
C ASN A 26 7.50 -4.34 6.25
N THR A 27 8.77 -4.09 5.94
CA THR A 27 9.92 -4.71 6.64
C THR A 27 10.53 -3.81 7.70
N VAL A 28 10.64 -2.51 7.43
CA VAL A 28 11.19 -1.50 8.36
C VAL A 28 10.06 -0.80 9.12
N VAL A 29 8.96 -0.51 8.42
CA VAL A 29 7.75 0.10 8.99
C VAL A 29 6.54 -0.63 8.45
N ILE A 30 5.63 -1.07 9.32
CA ILE A 30 4.36 -1.69 8.93
C ILE A 30 3.34 -0.59 8.70
N ALA A 31 2.73 -0.58 7.51
CA ALA A 31 1.49 0.15 7.27
C ALA A 31 0.31 -0.79 7.56
N LYS A 32 -0.70 -0.30 8.28
CA LYS A 32 -1.91 -1.05 8.57
C LYS A 32 -3.14 -0.15 8.50
N ILE A 33 -4.23 -0.67 7.95
CA ILE A 33 -5.54 -0.02 7.92
C ILE A 33 -6.40 -0.65 9.00
N GLU A 34 -6.90 0.17 9.91
CA GLU A 34 -7.89 -0.23 10.91
C GLU A 34 -9.27 0.26 10.48
N VAL A 35 -10.24 -0.67 10.51
CA VAL A 35 -11.61 -0.41 10.10
C VAL A 35 -12.53 -0.69 11.29
N GLU A 36 -13.28 0.33 11.69
CA GLU A 36 -14.36 0.23 12.66
C GLU A 36 -15.68 0.47 11.93
N GLN A 37 -16.59 -0.51 11.96
CA GLN A 37 -17.91 -0.38 11.33
C GLN A 37 -18.99 -0.15 12.39
N SER A 38 -19.78 0.90 12.18
CA SER A 38 -21.00 1.18 12.94
C SER A 38 -22.15 1.39 11.96
N GLU A 39 -23.05 0.40 11.89
CA GLU A 39 -24.14 0.36 10.91
C GLU A 39 -23.61 0.49 9.47
N GLN A 40 -23.97 1.58 8.78
CA GLN A 40 -23.54 1.90 7.41
C GLN A 40 -22.32 2.82 7.39
N ASN A 41 -21.81 3.31 8.52
CA ASN A 41 -20.63 4.16 8.54
C ASN A 41 -19.39 3.32 8.88
N ILE A 42 -18.38 3.41 8.04
CA ILE A 42 -17.07 2.82 8.27
C ILE A 42 -16.08 3.93 8.58
N LYS A 43 -15.44 3.81 9.73
CA LYS A 43 -14.33 4.66 10.15
C LYS A 43 -13.04 3.93 9.82
N ILE A 44 -12.17 4.61 9.09
CA ILE A 44 -10.93 4.09 8.53
C ILE A 44 -9.79 4.88 9.17
N THR A 45 -8.87 4.21 9.83
CA THR A 45 -7.68 4.81 10.43
C THR A 45 -6.45 4.18 9.80
N GLY A 46 -5.57 5.01 9.21
CA GLY A 46 -4.24 4.54 8.82
C GLY A 46 -3.32 4.50 10.03
N THR A 47 -2.63 3.40 10.26
CA THR A 47 -1.68 3.22 11.36
C THR A 47 -0.31 2.79 10.86
N ALA A 48 0.70 3.13 11.64
CA ALA A 48 2.10 2.88 11.33
C ALA A 48 2.84 2.32 12.54
N GLU A 49 3.64 1.29 12.34
CA GLU A 49 4.51 0.68 13.36
C GLU A 49 5.97 0.70 12.89
N ASN A 50 6.89 1.22 13.70
CA ASN A 50 8.31 1.19 13.39
C ASN A 50 8.98 -0.06 13.97
N LEU A 51 9.46 -0.95 13.10
CA LEU A 51 10.16 -2.17 13.48
C LEU A 51 11.68 -1.99 13.63
N SER A 52 12.20 -0.80 13.35
CA SER A 52 13.64 -0.51 13.42
C SER A 52 14.04 0.16 14.73
N ASP A 53 15.33 0.07 15.04
CA ASP A 53 15.94 0.69 16.23
C ASP A 53 16.29 2.18 16.03
N ILE A 54 15.92 2.77 14.89
CA ILE A 54 16.17 4.18 14.56
C ILE A 54 14.88 4.93 14.27
N VAL A 55 14.92 6.25 14.42
CA VAL A 55 13.81 7.13 14.03
C VAL A 55 13.63 7.08 12.51
N GLN A 56 12.39 6.91 12.06
CA GLN A 56 12.03 6.92 10.65
C GLN A 56 11.29 8.21 10.31
N SER A 57 11.73 8.90 9.26
CA SER A 57 11.05 10.08 8.68
C SER A 57 10.39 9.70 7.37
N LEU A 58 9.06 9.75 7.33
CA LEU A 58 8.26 9.16 6.27
C LEU A 58 7.21 10.13 5.74
N SER A 59 6.69 9.81 4.57
CA SER A 59 5.46 10.38 4.03
C SER A 59 4.41 9.29 3.84
N TYR A 60 3.14 9.62 4.00
CA TYR A 60 2.03 8.70 3.75
C TYR A 60 1.04 9.23 2.73
N LYS A 61 0.30 8.30 2.14
CA LYS A 61 -0.89 8.52 1.31
C LYS A 61 -1.97 7.53 1.71
N LEU A 62 -3.05 8.01 2.32
CA LEU A 62 -4.27 7.25 2.56
C LEU A 62 -5.31 7.65 1.50
N SER A 63 -5.72 6.71 0.67
CA SER A 63 -6.76 6.89 -0.35
C SER A 63 -7.98 6.06 0.02
N VAL A 64 -9.14 6.70 0.14
CA VAL A 64 -10.44 6.06 0.34
C VAL A 64 -11.27 6.27 -0.92
N ILE A 65 -11.41 5.22 -1.71
CA ILE A 65 -12.07 5.23 -3.01
C ILE A 65 -13.41 4.52 -2.85
N LYS A 66 -14.51 5.25 -2.99
CA LYS A 66 -15.86 4.70 -2.96
C LYS A 66 -16.43 4.67 -4.37
N LYS A 67 -16.85 3.49 -4.82
CA LYS A 67 -17.50 3.27 -6.10
C LYS A 67 -18.88 2.69 -5.87
N ASN A 68 -19.91 3.27 -6.48
CA ASN A 68 -21.21 2.63 -6.54
C ASN A 68 -21.24 1.64 -7.72
N LYS A 69 -21.78 0.44 -7.50
CA LYS A 69 -21.86 -0.63 -8.51
C LYS A 69 -23.02 -0.45 -9.47
N SER A 70 -24.08 0.26 -9.05
CA SER A 70 -25.33 0.43 -9.79
C SER A 70 -25.36 1.71 -10.62
N ASN A 71 -24.69 2.77 -10.17
CA ASN A 71 -24.44 3.98 -10.95
C ASN A 71 -22.95 4.25 -10.96
N ASN A 72 -22.38 4.77 -12.05
CA ASN A 72 -20.93 4.96 -12.20
C ASN A 72 -20.34 6.06 -11.28
N ASN A 73 -21.01 6.39 -10.17
CA ASN A 73 -20.53 7.36 -9.21
C ASN A 73 -19.28 6.84 -8.50
N LEU A 74 -18.25 7.66 -8.50
CA LEU A 74 -16.97 7.42 -7.88
C LEU A 74 -16.62 8.65 -7.04
N SER A 75 -16.29 8.43 -5.76
CA SER A 75 -15.62 9.43 -4.95
C SER A 75 -14.26 8.92 -4.49
N ASN A 76 -13.31 9.84 -4.36
CA ASN A 76 -11.96 9.54 -3.94
C ASN A 76 -11.51 10.60 -2.94
N ASN A 77 -11.27 10.18 -1.70
CA ASN A 77 -10.73 11.03 -0.65
C ASN A 77 -9.26 10.64 -0.41
N ILE A 78 -8.35 11.60 -0.61
CA ILE A 78 -6.92 11.38 -0.44
C ILE A 78 -6.44 12.26 0.72
N GLN A 79 -5.73 11.65 1.67
CA GLN A 79 -5.04 12.34 2.75
C GLN A 79 -3.55 11.99 2.69
N GLU A 80 -2.70 13.01 2.74
CA GLU A 80 -1.25 12.87 2.65
C GLU A 80 -0.59 13.67 3.77
N GLY A 81 0.59 13.25 4.20
CA GLY A 81 1.35 13.99 5.20
C GLY A 81 2.74 13.44 5.45
N LEU A 82 3.57 14.25 6.09
CA LEU A 82 4.88 13.85 6.62
C LEU A 82 4.73 13.50 8.10
N PHE A 83 5.49 12.52 8.56
CA PHE A 83 5.50 12.11 9.95
C PHE A 83 6.83 11.46 10.32
N SER A 84 7.17 11.52 11.60
CA SER A 84 8.26 10.75 12.19
C SER A 84 7.71 9.70 13.13
N LEU A 85 8.43 8.58 13.22
CA LEU A 85 8.18 7.43 14.08
C LEU A 85 9.46 7.11 14.86
N ASN A 86 9.37 7.12 16.18
CA ASN A 86 10.44 6.62 17.04
C ASN A 86 10.56 5.09 16.95
N PRO A 87 11.68 4.50 17.39
CA PRO A 87 11.83 3.05 17.46
C PRO A 87 10.69 2.39 18.24
N SER A 88 10.13 1.29 17.71
CA SER A 88 8.99 0.56 18.31
C SER A 88 7.73 1.40 18.54
N GLU A 89 7.63 2.61 17.98
CA GLU A 89 6.43 3.45 18.11
C GLU A 89 5.31 2.91 17.20
N ASN A 90 4.10 2.89 17.76
CA ASN A 90 2.85 2.71 17.03
C ASN A 90 2.12 4.07 16.97
N LYS A 91 1.71 4.47 15.76
CA LYS A 91 1.14 5.81 15.52
C LYS A 91 -0.08 5.75 14.62
N ASN A 92 -1.14 6.44 15.05
CA ASN A 92 -2.30 6.73 14.20
C ASN A 92 -1.98 7.94 13.33
N LEU A 93 -2.30 7.83 12.05
CA LEU A 93 -2.12 8.88 11.05
C LEU A 93 -3.45 9.60 10.80
N SER A 94 -3.94 9.55 9.57
CA SER A 94 -5.24 10.08 9.19
C SER A 94 -6.39 9.15 9.55
N THR A 95 -7.54 9.76 9.81
CA THR A 95 -8.83 9.07 9.93
C THR A 95 -9.79 9.61 8.87
N SER A 96 -10.60 8.72 8.30
CA SER A 96 -11.67 9.08 7.37
C SER A 96 -12.91 8.26 7.69
N THR A 97 -14.08 8.88 7.61
CA THR A 97 -15.35 8.18 7.75
C THR A 97 -16.08 8.23 6.42
N VAL A 98 -16.54 7.09 5.95
CA VAL A 98 -17.34 6.98 4.73
C VAL A 98 -18.54 6.10 4.97
N ASN A 99 -19.66 6.43 4.34
CA ASN A 99 -20.84 5.59 4.35
C ASN A 99 -20.68 4.45 3.32
N LEU A 100 -21.01 3.22 3.71
CA LEU A 100 -21.02 2.01 2.90
C LEU A 100 -22.47 1.57 2.69
N GLY A 101 -23.04 1.94 1.54
CA GLY A 101 -24.34 1.44 1.10
C GLY A 101 -24.25 0.01 0.53
N THR A 102 -25.40 -0.62 0.29
CA THR A 102 -25.50 -2.02 -0.18
C THR A 102 -24.90 -2.24 -1.56
N GLU A 103 -24.91 -1.22 -2.41
CA GLU A 103 -24.37 -1.25 -3.77
C GLU A 103 -22.98 -0.60 -3.86
N ASP A 104 -22.40 -0.20 -2.74
CA ASP A 104 -21.11 0.48 -2.72
C ASP A 104 -19.96 -0.51 -2.52
N GLU A 105 -18.85 -0.23 -3.17
CA GLU A 105 -17.54 -0.80 -2.90
C GLU A 105 -16.64 0.30 -2.38
N VAL A 106 -15.95 0.06 -1.27
CA VAL A 106 -14.94 0.98 -0.75
C VAL A 106 -13.58 0.29 -0.77
N ILE A 107 -12.64 0.87 -1.52
CA ILE A 107 -11.25 0.46 -1.58
C ILE A 107 -10.43 1.47 -0.79
N VAL A 108 -9.75 0.99 0.24
CA VAL A 108 -8.81 1.78 1.04
C VAL A 108 -7.39 1.36 0.69
N LEU A 109 -6.53 2.33 0.41
CA LEU A 109 -5.12 2.12 0.14
C LEU A 109 -4.28 3.02 1.03
N LEU A 110 -3.35 2.44 1.78
CA LEU A 110 -2.37 3.16 2.58
C LEU A 110 -0.98 2.88 2.02
N LEU A 111 -0.20 3.92 1.73
CA LEU A 111 1.15 3.82 1.19
C LEU A 111 2.09 4.69 2.02
N PHE A 112 3.26 4.15 2.37
CA PHE A 112 4.35 4.88 3.02
C PHE A 112 5.57 4.97 2.12
N TYR A 113 6.15 6.16 2.05
CA TYR A 113 7.38 6.41 1.33
C TYR A 113 8.46 6.97 2.24
N ASN A 114 9.69 6.53 2.02
CA ASN A 114 10.86 7.11 2.68
C ASN A 114 11.28 8.44 2.01
N GLU A 115 12.36 9.04 2.53
CA GLU A 115 12.91 10.30 2.01
C GLU A 115 13.31 10.23 0.52
N ASN A 116 13.73 9.04 0.05
CA ASN A 116 14.06 8.78 -1.35
C ASN A 116 12.81 8.52 -2.23
N LYS A 117 11.60 8.74 -1.71
CA LYS A 117 10.31 8.45 -2.36
C LYS A 117 10.11 6.98 -2.74
N GLN A 118 10.83 6.08 -2.09
CA GLN A 118 10.67 4.64 -2.28
C GLN A 118 9.50 4.15 -1.44
N LEU A 119 8.64 3.31 -2.04
CA LEU A 119 7.54 2.67 -1.32
C LEU A 119 8.11 1.65 -0.35
N ILE A 120 7.96 1.90 0.95
CA ILE A 120 8.51 1.03 2.01
C ILE A 120 7.43 0.33 2.84
N GLY A 121 6.19 0.80 2.79
CA GLY A 121 5.07 0.22 3.50
C GLY A 121 3.76 0.39 2.74
N LYS A 122 2.87 -0.60 2.84
CA LYS A 122 1.55 -0.53 2.20
C LYS A 122 0.54 -1.43 2.87
N ASP A 123 -0.72 -1.02 2.80
CA ASP A 123 -1.86 -1.89 3.12
C ASP A 123 -3.05 -1.57 2.21
N ARG A 124 -3.93 -2.55 2.01
CA ARG A 124 -5.14 -2.41 1.20
C ARG A 124 -6.30 -3.20 1.78
N VAL A 125 -7.42 -2.52 1.96
CA VAL A 125 -8.69 -3.11 2.40
C VAL A 125 -9.77 -2.84 1.37
N VAL A 126 -10.66 -3.81 1.14
CA VAL A 126 -11.83 -3.66 0.27
C VAL A 126 -13.07 -4.07 1.06
N LEU A 127 -14.11 -3.25 0.99
CA LEU A 127 -15.37 -3.41 1.72
C LEU A 127 -16.54 -3.31 0.74
N GLY A 128 -17.65 -3.98 1.05
CA GLY A 128 -18.85 -4.00 0.19
C GLY A 128 -18.78 -4.98 -0.99
N ASP A 129 -17.82 -5.90 -0.99
CA ASP A 129 -17.70 -6.95 -2.01
C ASP A 129 -18.22 -8.31 -1.52
N GLU A 130 -19.52 -8.39 -1.23
CA GLU A 130 -20.19 -9.66 -0.87
C GLU A 130 -20.46 -10.58 -2.07
N LYS A 131 -19.88 -10.31 -3.25
CA LYS A 131 -19.97 -11.20 -4.41
C LYS A 131 -18.66 -11.96 -4.65
N LYS A 132 -18.17 -12.74 -3.67
CA LYS A 132 -17.30 -13.94 -3.86
C LYS A 132 -16.86 -14.61 -2.55
N LYS A 133 -17.80 -15.26 -1.85
CA LYS A 133 -17.51 -16.47 -1.07
C LYS A 133 -18.57 -17.55 -1.35
N ILE A 134 -18.70 -17.93 -2.63
CA ILE A 134 -19.31 -19.21 -3.01
C ILE A 134 -18.50 -19.78 -4.17
N LYS A 135 -17.51 -20.60 -3.84
CA LYS A 135 -17.30 -21.94 -4.39
C LYS A 135 -16.19 -22.64 -3.61
#